data_AF-A0A257TT49-F1
#
_entry.id   AF-A0A257TT49-F1
#
_cell.length_a   1.000
_cell.length_b   1.000
_cell.length_c   1.000
_cell.angle_alpha   90.00
_cell.angle_beta   90.00
_cell.angle_gamma   90.00
#
_symmetry.space_group_name_H-M   'P 1'
#
loop_
_entity.id
_entity.type
_entity.pdbx_description
1 polymer ?
#
loop_
_entity_poly.entity_id
_entity_poly.type
_entity_poly.pdbx_seq_one_letter_code
_entity_poly.pdbx_strand_id
1 'polypeptide(L)'
;MAYVVPQAPSAGYMPANGGSIYHQPPAFGTGSVNLEIVNPHTIRNISGHVFNITFADTNLTYLPANAAKTVTYLHNTTSYTVVDQTASDTLVSKSPIVPEGQPPLFDGMRVNFVNDTTRLAVEDSAFGWNSATLLKAYPYTADVFNLGGQLPSYYDPTDYQIVFSQNVGVDTSTAVPLYGLTAQPVNFRIRNLTNGGYAKFAYSQVINNLLSPPTKNIVIIIIPSYSGSTPNFGWYVSFKGDTTLQLPTSNSAPTLIR
;
A
#
# COMPACT_ATOMS: atom_id res chain seq x y z
N MET A 1 -63.47 21.03 -10.93
CA MET A 1 -62.39 20.14 -10.46
C MET A 1 -61.27 20.24 -11.48
N ALA A 2 -60.12 20.78 -11.09
CA ALA A 2 -58.96 20.93 -11.98
C ALA A 2 -57.91 19.91 -11.55
N TYR A 3 -57.44 19.08 -12.49
CA TYR A 3 -56.34 18.16 -12.27
C TYR A 3 -55.08 18.77 -12.92
N VAL A 4 -54.05 18.96 -12.11
CA VAL A 4 -52.74 19.47 -12.56
C VAL A 4 -51.91 18.28 -12.97
N VAL A 5 -51.51 18.21 -14.25
CA VAL A 5 -50.51 17.25 -14.72
C VAL A 5 -49.15 17.96 -14.71
N PRO A 6 -48.15 17.49 -13.94
CA PRO A 6 -46.81 18.04 -14.02
C PRO A 6 -46.21 17.72 -15.39
N GLN A 7 -46.04 18.73 -16.24
CA GLN A 7 -45.19 18.66 -17.43
C GLN A 7 -43.82 19.27 -17.11
N ALA A 8 -42.97 18.49 -16.45
CA ALA A 8 -41.54 18.68 -16.56
C ALA A 8 -40.92 17.28 -16.62
N PRO A 9 -40.05 16.97 -17.59
CA PRO A 9 -39.25 15.76 -17.52
C PRO A 9 -38.53 15.75 -16.16
N SER A 10 -38.71 14.69 -15.39
CA SER A 10 -37.85 14.40 -14.24
C SER A 10 -36.42 14.54 -14.74
N ALA A 11 -35.66 15.46 -14.15
CA ALA A 11 -34.24 15.61 -14.43
C ALA A 11 -33.61 14.26 -14.09
N GLY A 12 -33.43 13.43 -15.12
CA GLY A 12 -32.79 12.13 -14.99
C GLY A 12 -31.46 12.37 -14.30
N TYR A 13 -31.25 11.67 -13.19
CA TYR A 13 -29.96 11.64 -12.52
C TYR A 13 -28.92 11.17 -13.54
N MET A 14 -28.13 12.11 -14.05
CA MET A 14 -26.87 11.79 -14.70
C MET A 14 -25.82 11.79 -13.60
N PRO A 15 -25.16 10.66 -13.30
CA PRO A 15 -24.02 10.67 -12.41
C PRO A 15 -22.97 11.63 -12.96
N ALA A 16 -22.30 12.37 -12.07
CA ALA A 16 -21.22 13.25 -12.46
C ALA A 16 -20.12 12.43 -13.15
N ASN A 17 -19.81 12.75 -14.41
CA ASN A 17 -18.62 12.24 -15.08
C ASN A 17 -17.42 13.05 -14.58
N GLY A 18 -16.93 12.70 -13.38
CA GLY A 18 -15.70 13.26 -12.84
C GLY A 18 -14.51 12.83 -13.69
N GLY A 19 -13.60 13.75 -14.00
CA GLY A 19 -12.32 13.40 -14.59
C GLY A 19 -11.54 12.44 -13.68
N SER A 20 -10.65 11.64 -14.27
CA SER A 20 -9.80 10.73 -13.51
C SER A 20 -8.90 11.52 -12.54
N ILE A 21 -8.83 11.07 -11.29
CA ILE A 21 -7.85 11.56 -10.31
C ILE A 21 -6.54 10.81 -10.59
N TYR A 22 -5.47 11.55 -10.85
CA TYR A 22 -4.15 10.97 -11.13
C TYR A 22 -3.19 11.22 -9.97
N HIS A 23 -2.62 10.16 -9.42
CA HIS A 23 -1.50 10.27 -8.49
C HIS A 23 -0.24 10.67 -9.26
N GLN A 24 0.39 11.79 -8.88
CA GLN A 24 1.67 12.19 -9.49
C GLN A 24 2.84 11.51 -8.77
N PRO A 25 3.75 10.82 -9.49
CA PRO A 25 4.96 10.26 -8.89
C PRO A 25 5.91 11.36 -8.39
N PRO A 26 6.63 11.16 -7.27
CA PRO A 26 6.53 10.03 -6.35
C PRO A 26 5.37 10.22 -5.35
N ALA A 27 4.41 9.30 -5.34
CA ALA A 27 3.29 9.33 -4.39
C ALA A 27 3.50 8.28 -3.30
N PHE A 28 3.44 8.72 -2.04
CA PHE A 28 3.55 7.85 -0.88
C PHE A 28 2.25 7.96 -0.07
N GLY A 29 1.35 6.98 -0.23
CA GLY A 29 0.05 6.98 0.44
C GLY A 29 -0.76 5.75 0.09
N THR A 30 -1.50 5.23 1.07
CA THR A 30 -2.29 3.98 0.96
C THR A 30 -3.78 4.25 0.81
N GLY A 31 -4.21 5.47 1.15
CA GLY A 31 -5.60 5.92 1.05
C GLY A 31 -5.98 6.38 -0.36
N SER A 32 -7.28 6.56 -0.56
CA SER A 32 -7.82 7.19 -1.76
C SER A 32 -8.27 8.63 -1.46
N VAL A 33 -8.12 9.49 -2.47
CA VAL A 33 -8.62 10.85 -2.48
C VAL A 33 -9.88 10.87 -3.32
N ASN A 34 -11.00 11.29 -2.74
CA ASN A 34 -12.27 11.41 -3.43
C ASN A 34 -12.69 12.88 -3.46
N LEU A 35 -13.27 13.31 -4.58
CA LEU A 35 -13.89 14.61 -4.69
C LEU A 35 -15.41 14.45 -4.55
N GLU A 36 -15.98 15.04 -3.51
CA GLU A 36 -17.42 15.02 -3.29
C GLU A 36 -18.06 16.32 -3.79
N ILE A 37 -19.10 16.18 -4.62
CA ILE A 37 -19.91 17.30 -5.09
C ILE A 37 -21.00 17.57 -4.06
N VAL A 38 -20.94 18.72 -3.40
CA VAL A 38 -21.91 19.16 -2.39
C VAL A 38 -22.94 20.11 -3.00
N ASN A 39 -22.52 21.00 -3.90
CA ASN A 39 -23.42 21.90 -4.63
C ASN A 39 -23.11 21.88 -6.14
N PRO A 40 -23.91 21.18 -6.96
CA PRO A 40 -23.65 21.07 -8.40
C PRO A 40 -23.90 22.38 -9.18
N HIS A 41 -24.58 23.37 -8.60
CA HIS A 41 -24.88 24.62 -9.30
C HIS A 41 -23.67 25.55 -9.39
N THR A 42 -22.73 25.46 -8.44
CA THR A 42 -21.49 26.25 -8.44
C THR A 42 -20.43 25.65 -9.36
N ILE A 43 -20.48 24.34 -9.60
CA ILE A 43 -19.54 23.60 -10.46
C ILE A 43 -19.67 23.99 -11.94
N ARG A 44 -20.83 24.51 -12.36
CA ARG A 44 -21.08 24.88 -13.77
C ARG A 44 -20.10 25.94 -14.31
N ASN A 45 -19.50 26.73 -13.43
CA ASN A 45 -18.58 27.81 -13.81
C ASN A 45 -17.11 27.39 -13.87
N ILE A 46 -16.77 26.14 -13.51
CA ILE A 46 -15.39 25.64 -13.41
C ILE A 46 -15.10 24.49 -14.40
N SER A 47 -15.88 24.39 -15.48
CA SER A 47 -15.65 23.38 -16.51
C SER A 47 -14.28 23.58 -17.17
N GLY A 48 -13.45 22.52 -17.19
CA GLY A 48 -12.10 22.55 -17.76
C GLY A 48 -10.99 23.03 -16.80
N HIS A 49 -11.32 23.30 -15.53
CA HIS A 49 -10.33 23.65 -14.52
C HIS A 49 -9.51 22.42 -14.11
N VAL A 50 -8.23 22.65 -13.82
CA VAL A 50 -7.31 21.63 -13.30
C VAL A 50 -6.96 21.99 -11.87
N PHE A 51 -7.32 21.11 -10.94
CA PHE A 51 -7.00 21.29 -9.52
C PHE A 51 -5.79 20.44 -9.14
N ASN A 52 -4.84 21.05 -8.42
CA ASN A 52 -3.73 20.35 -7.81
C ASN A 52 -3.94 20.24 -6.30
N ILE A 53 -3.80 19.03 -5.77
CA ILE A 53 -3.91 18.74 -4.34
C ILE A 53 -2.52 18.37 -3.84
N THR A 54 -1.97 19.19 -2.96
CA THR A 54 -0.63 18.99 -2.39
C THR A 54 -0.74 18.62 -0.91
N PHE A 55 0.01 17.60 -0.51
CA PHE A 55 0.05 17.10 0.87
C PHE A 55 1.31 17.58 1.59
N ALA A 56 1.17 17.87 2.88
CA ALA A 56 2.28 18.15 3.77
C ALA A 56 2.43 17.02 4.79
N ASP A 57 3.60 16.40 4.82
CA ASP A 57 3.94 15.32 5.75
C ASP A 57 4.82 15.80 6.91
N THR A 58 4.80 15.06 8.01
CA THR A 58 5.74 15.28 9.12
C THR A 58 7.19 15.10 8.67
N ASN A 59 8.04 16.09 9.00
CA ASN A 59 9.49 15.95 8.83
C ASN A 59 10.02 14.79 9.66
N LEU A 60 10.96 14.03 9.08
CA LEU A 60 11.67 12.94 9.73
C LEU A 60 12.50 13.47 10.91
N THR A 61 11.96 13.45 12.12
CA THR A 61 12.75 13.78 13.32
C THR A 61 13.53 12.55 13.74
N TYR A 62 14.85 12.57 13.50
CA TYR A 62 15.79 11.60 14.08
C TYR A 62 15.73 11.68 15.61
N LEU A 63 15.22 10.64 16.27
CA LEU A 63 15.37 10.49 17.71
C LEU A 63 16.70 9.77 17.98
N PRO A 64 17.64 10.36 18.73
CA PRO A 64 18.94 9.75 18.99
C PRO A 64 18.80 8.43 19.75
N ALA A 65 19.69 7.49 19.41
CA ALA A 65 19.72 6.06 19.75
C ALA A 65 19.74 5.67 21.25
N ASN A 66 19.52 6.60 22.18
CA ASN A 66 19.61 6.34 23.62
C ASN A 66 18.25 6.07 24.30
N ALA A 67 17.17 5.93 23.54
CA ALA A 67 15.90 5.42 24.04
C ALA A 67 15.58 4.12 23.31
N ALA A 68 15.44 3.03 24.05
CA ALA A 68 14.97 1.72 23.57
C ALA A 68 13.51 1.77 23.08
N LYS A 69 13.24 2.58 22.06
CA LYS A 69 11.97 2.71 21.38
C LYS A 69 12.22 2.62 19.89
N THR A 70 11.61 1.61 19.29
CA THR A 70 11.39 1.44 17.86
C THR A 70 11.20 2.79 17.17
N VAL A 71 12.15 3.20 16.32
CA VAL A 71 11.98 4.39 15.46
C VAL A 71 11.15 3.95 14.26
N THR A 72 9.84 4.04 14.40
CA THR A 72 8.93 3.85 13.27
C THR A 72 8.90 5.16 12.49
N TYR A 73 9.37 5.12 11.25
CA TYR A 73 9.28 6.26 10.33
C TYR A 73 7.83 6.35 9.83
N LEU A 74 7.00 7.07 10.59
CA LEU A 74 5.63 7.35 10.20
C LEU A 74 5.63 8.64 9.37
N HIS A 75 5.45 8.50 8.06
CA HIS A 75 5.02 9.61 7.23
C HIS A 75 3.55 9.85 7.54
N ASN A 76 3.28 10.85 8.39
CA ASN A 76 1.92 11.24 8.69
C ASN A 76 1.60 12.49 7.88
N THR A 77 0.62 12.36 6.99
CA THR A 77 0.06 13.52 6.31
C THR A 77 -0.68 14.39 7.30
N THR A 78 -0.21 15.61 7.44
CA THR A 78 -0.68 16.57 8.44
C THR A 78 -1.76 17.50 7.89
N SER A 79 -1.59 17.93 6.64
CA SER A 79 -2.46 18.90 6.00
C SER A 79 -2.39 18.79 4.48
N TYR A 80 -3.35 19.43 3.82
CA TYR A 80 -3.42 19.50 2.37
C TYR A 80 -3.73 20.93 1.88
N THR A 81 -3.37 21.21 0.64
CA THR A 81 -3.64 22.47 -0.07
C THR A 81 -4.27 22.15 -1.41
N VAL A 82 -5.30 22.89 -1.79
CA VAL A 82 -5.94 22.79 -3.11
C VAL A 82 -5.69 24.08 -3.86
N VAL A 83 -5.09 23.94 -5.05
CA VAL A 83 -4.82 25.05 -5.97
C VAL A 83 -5.55 24.79 -7.27
N ASP A 84 -6.33 25.76 -7.72
CA ASP A 84 -6.81 25.82 -9.09
C ASP A 84 -5.67 26.30 -9.98
N GLN A 85 -5.08 25.40 -10.76
CA GLN A 85 -3.98 25.72 -11.67
C GLN A 85 -4.44 26.57 -12.84
N THR A 86 -5.70 26.44 -13.26
CA THR A 86 -6.26 27.19 -14.38
C THR A 86 -6.49 28.64 -14.00
N ALA A 87 -6.98 28.89 -12.80
CA ALA A 87 -7.20 30.23 -12.27
C ALA A 87 -5.99 30.82 -11.52
N SER A 88 -4.96 30.00 -11.24
CA SER A 88 -3.83 30.34 -10.35
C SER A 88 -4.30 30.80 -8.96
N ASP A 89 -5.35 30.17 -8.44
CA ASP A 89 -5.98 30.52 -7.16
C ASP A 89 -5.79 29.41 -6.11
N THR A 90 -5.58 29.79 -4.85
CA THR A 90 -5.48 28.83 -3.74
C THR A 90 -6.82 28.74 -3.03
N LEU A 91 -7.56 27.66 -3.32
CA LEU A 91 -8.91 27.44 -2.82
C LEU A 91 -8.93 26.91 -1.38
N VAL A 92 -7.94 26.09 -1.02
CA VAL A 92 -7.77 25.56 0.34
C VAL A 92 -6.29 25.64 0.69
N SER A 93 -5.95 26.25 1.83
CA SER A 93 -4.57 26.44 2.26
C SER A 93 -4.28 25.69 3.55
N LYS A 94 -3.36 24.71 3.50
CA LYS A 94 -2.84 23.94 4.65
C LYS A 94 -3.94 23.48 5.63
N SER A 95 -5.07 23.01 5.09
CA SER A 95 -6.16 22.49 5.91
C SER A 95 -5.75 21.18 6.56
N PRO A 96 -5.93 20.99 7.88
CA PRO A 96 -5.56 19.76 8.55
C PRO A 96 -6.41 18.59 8.06
N ILE A 97 -5.80 17.40 7.96
CA ILE A 97 -6.56 16.16 7.73
C ILE A 97 -7.13 15.72 9.08
N VAL A 98 -8.43 15.90 9.25
CA VAL A 98 -9.16 15.56 10.47
C VAL A 98 -10.10 14.37 10.21
N PRO A 99 -9.94 13.22 10.90
CA PRO A 99 -10.77 12.03 10.69
C PRO A 99 -12.27 12.25 10.91
N GLU A 100 -12.63 13.23 11.75
CA GLU A 100 -14.02 13.52 12.17
C GLU A 100 -14.47 14.95 11.82
N GLY A 101 -13.67 15.71 11.07
CA GLY A 101 -14.00 17.09 10.70
C GLY A 101 -14.63 17.19 9.31
N GLN A 102 -15.39 18.27 9.07
CA GLN A 102 -15.88 18.60 7.73
C GLN A 102 -14.76 19.27 6.92
N PRO A 103 -14.28 18.68 5.81
CA PRO A 103 -13.29 19.32 4.97
C PRO A 103 -13.84 20.63 4.38
N PRO A 104 -13.00 21.67 4.20
CA PRO A 104 -13.40 22.91 3.54
C PRO A 104 -14.08 22.69 2.19
N LEU A 105 -15.15 23.46 1.96
CA LEU A 105 -15.81 23.55 0.67
C LEU A 105 -15.07 24.53 -0.24
N PHE A 106 -14.85 24.16 -1.48
CA PHE A 106 -14.40 25.05 -2.55
C PHE A 106 -15.19 24.74 -3.81
N ASP A 107 -15.71 25.78 -4.48
CA ASP A 107 -16.50 25.67 -5.71
C ASP A 107 -17.68 24.68 -5.67
N GLY A 108 -18.22 24.43 -4.47
CA GLY A 108 -19.30 23.45 -4.22
C GLY A 108 -18.82 22.00 -4.17
N MET A 109 -17.52 21.78 -4.06
CA MET A 109 -16.88 20.49 -3.87
C MET A 109 -16.14 20.46 -2.54
N ARG A 110 -15.79 19.26 -2.08
CA ARG A 110 -14.82 19.05 -1.00
C ARG A 110 -13.95 17.84 -1.28
N VAL A 111 -12.72 17.85 -0.76
CA VAL A 111 -11.84 16.69 -0.80
C VAL A 111 -12.12 15.81 0.41
N ASN A 112 -12.43 14.53 0.16
CA ASN A 112 -12.54 13.49 1.18
C ASN A 112 -11.33 12.56 1.09
N PHE A 113 -10.76 12.25 2.24
CA PHE A 113 -9.67 11.28 2.36
C PHE A 113 -10.24 9.99 2.95
N VAL A 114 -10.10 8.90 2.21
CA VAL A 114 -10.38 7.57 2.73
C VAL A 114 -9.04 6.95 3.03
N ASN A 115 -8.66 6.94 4.31
CA ASN A 115 -7.44 6.26 4.71
C ASN A 115 -7.68 4.76 4.70
N ASP A 116 -6.76 4.00 4.13
CA ASP A 116 -6.77 2.55 4.23
C ASP A 116 -6.32 2.18 5.65
N THR A 117 -7.25 1.65 6.44
CA THR A 117 -6.95 1.18 7.81
C THR A 117 -6.33 -0.21 7.81
N THR A 118 -6.34 -0.90 6.67
CA THR A 118 -5.74 -2.21 6.46
C THR A 118 -4.26 -2.03 6.17
N ARG A 119 -3.43 -2.18 7.21
CA ARG A 119 -1.96 -2.05 7.10
C ARG A 119 -1.36 -3.07 6.13
N LEU A 120 -2.00 -4.24 6.12
CA LEU A 120 -1.76 -5.43 5.31
C LEU A 120 -3.12 -6.16 5.28
N ALA A 121 -3.89 -6.03 4.22
CA ALA A 121 -4.82 -7.07 3.87
C ALA A 121 -4.06 -8.12 3.06
N VAL A 122 -4.63 -9.30 3.07
CA VAL A 122 -4.33 -10.37 2.16
C VAL A 122 -5.68 -10.53 1.49
N GLU A 123 -5.81 -10.09 0.24
CA GLU A 123 -7.06 -10.21 -0.51
C GLU A 123 -7.44 -11.67 -0.83
N ASP A 124 -7.86 -12.47 0.17
CA ASP A 124 -8.12 -13.93 0.12
C ASP A 124 -8.94 -14.39 -1.10
N SER A 125 -9.82 -13.52 -1.64
CA SER A 125 -10.62 -13.78 -2.85
C SER A 125 -9.86 -13.70 -4.17
N ALA A 126 -8.76 -12.94 -4.23
CA ALA A 126 -7.88 -12.82 -5.39
C ALA A 126 -6.73 -13.86 -5.38
N PHE A 127 -6.60 -14.62 -4.29
CA PHE A 127 -5.68 -15.74 -4.21
C PHE A 127 -6.18 -16.86 -5.10
N GLY A 128 -5.31 -17.39 -5.96
CA GLY A 128 -5.54 -18.69 -6.61
C GLY A 128 -5.59 -19.86 -5.61
N TRP A 129 -5.61 -19.58 -4.30
CA TRP A 129 -5.81 -20.52 -3.21
C TRP A 129 -7.30 -20.68 -2.96
N ASN A 130 -8.07 -21.02 -3.99
CA ASN A 130 -9.49 -21.35 -3.89
C ASN A 130 -9.77 -22.66 -3.12
N SER A 131 -8.83 -23.10 -2.28
CA SER A 131 -8.91 -24.30 -1.46
C SER A 131 -8.50 -23.97 -0.03
N ALA A 132 -9.49 -23.98 0.88
CA ALA A 132 -9.27 -23.86 2.32
C ALA A 132 -8.27 -24.90 2.87
N THR A 133 -8.05 -26.00 2.15
CA THR A 133 -7.06 -27.03 2.47
C THR A 133 -5.62 -26.55 2.27
N LEU A 134 -5.38 -25.77 1.22
CA LEU A 134 -4.05 -25.27 0.89
C LEU A 134 -3.64 -24.12 1.83
N LEU A 135 -4.57 -23.23 2.22
CA LEU A 135 -4.31 -22.20 3.24
C LEU A 135 -3.96 -22.80 4.61
N LYS A 136 -4.55 -23.95 4.97
CA LYS A 136 -4.16 -24.71 6.17
C LYS A 136 -2.80 -25.38 6.05
N ALA A 137 -2.38 -25.74 4.84
CA ALA A 137 -1.11 -26.42 4.59
C ALA A 137 0.10 -25.47 4.65
N TYR A 138 -0.11 -24.17 4.43
CA TYR A 138 0.97 -23.17 4.45
C TYR A 138 0.59 -21.97 5.35
N PRO A 139 0.59 -22.13 6.67
CA PRO A 139 0.36 -21.01 7.58
C PRO A 139 1.48 -19.99 7.40
N TYR A 140 1.09 -18.74 7.18
CA TYR A 140 2.02 -17.64 7.01
C TYR A 140 1.62 -16.44 7.89
N THR A 141 2.60 -15.60 8.15
CA THR A 141 2.44 -14.29 8.78
C THR A 141 3.09 -13.24 7.90
N ALA A 142 2.41 -12.13 7.67
CA ALA A 142 2.98 -10.97 7.00
C ALA A 142 2.94 -9.76 7.94
N ASP A 143 4.03 -9.00 8.00
CA ASP A 143 4.12 -7.76 8.77
C ASP A 143 5.24 -6.88 8.18
N VAL A 144 5.35 -5.64 8.67
CA VAL A 144 6.49 -4.78 8.37
C VAL A 144 7.75 -5.40 8.97
N PHE A 145 8.80 -5.49 8.16
CA PHE A 145 10.07 -6.05 8.60
C PHE A 145 10.78 -5.08 9.54
N ASN A 146 10.96 -5.51 10.80
CA ASN A 146 11.63 -4.73 11.82
C ASN A 146 12.62 -5.59 12.61
N LEU A 147 13.90 -5.24 12.54
CA LEU A 147 14.97 -5.86 13.32
C LEU A 147 15.32 -5.02 14.55
N GLY A 148 14.36 -4.91 15.48
CA GLY A 148 14.59 -4.32 16.79
C GLY A 148 15.11 -2.87 16.75
N GLY A 149 14.71 -2.07 15.76
CA GLY A 149 15.06 -0.65 15.67
C GLY A 149 16.46 -0.31 15.13
N GLN A 150 17.22 -1.28 14.61
CA GLN A 150 18.55 -1.01 14.03
C GLN A 150 18.52 -0.42 12.61
N LEU A 151 17.39 -0.50 11.89
CA LEU A 151 17.21 0.12 10.57
C LEU A 151 15.83 0.76 10.43
N PRO A 152 15.69 1.75 9.51
CA PRO A 152 14.41 2.23 9.06
C PRO A 152 13.55 1.10 8.50
N SER A 153 12.57 0.67 9.28
CA SER A 153 11.44 -0.10 8.76
C SER A 153 10.48 0.91 8.14
N TYR A 154 10.24 0.81 6.83
CA TYR A 154 9.37 1.73 6.12
C TYR A 154 8.05 1.05 5.77
N TYR A 155 6.94 1.76 6.01
CA TYR A 155 5.65 1.42 5.42
C TYR A 155 5.65 1.89 3.96
N ASP A 156 6.24 1.11 3.06
CA ASP A 156 6.02 1.28 1.63
C ASP A 156 4.59 0.90 1.21
N PRO A 157 3.93 1.80 0.45
CA PRO A 157 2.55 1.64 0.04
C PRO A 157 2.34 0.70 -1.15
N THR A 158 3.38 0.03 -1.65
CA THR A 158 3.30 -0.76 -2.86
C THR A 158 2.55 -2.09 -2.69
N ASP A 159 1.77 -2.43 -3.72
CA ASP A 159 1.09 -3.72 -3.84
C ASP A 159 2.00 -4.76 -4.50
N TYR A 160 2.04 -5.98 -3.98
CA TYR A 160 2.92 -7.04 -4.48
C TYR A 160 2.18 -8.32 -4.87
N GLN A 161 2.85 -9.21 -5.61
CA GLN A 161 2.35 -10.54 -5.92
C GLN A 161 3.51 -11.54 -5.90
N ILE A 162 3.41 -12.60 -5.10
CA ILE A 162 4.42 -13.66 -5.03
C ILE A 162 3.99 -14.80 -5.95
N VAL A 163 4.64 -14.93 -7.10
CA VAL A 163 4.32 -15.97 -8.08
C VAL A 163 5.26 -17.15 -7.89
N PHE A 164 4.76 -18.24 -7.29
CA PHE A 164 5.49 -19.51 -7.18
C PHE A 164 5.52 -20.28 -8.50
N SER A 165 6.61 -21.02 -8.70
CA SER A 165 6.93 -21.85 -9.86
C SER A 165 7.31 -23.26 -9.40
N GLN A 166 7.21 -24.24 -10.30
CA GLN A 166 7.74 -25.59 -10.07
C GLN A 166 9.28 -25.60 -10.09
N ASN A 167 9.89 -24.69 -10.84
CA ASN A 167 11.33 -24.67 -11.06
C ASN A 167 12.01 -23.70 -10.10
N VAL A 168 13.06 -24.17 -9.44
CA VAL A 168 14.02 -23.31 -8.73
C VAL A 168 14.86 -22.54 -9.77
N GLY A 169 15.24 -21.31 -9.46
CA GLY A 169 16.03 -20.45 -10.35
C GLY A 169 15.19 -19.62 -11.31
N VAL A 170 13.87 -19.49 -11.06
CA VAL A 170 13.06 -18.49 -11.77
C VAL A 170 13.45 -17.08 -11.35
N ASP A 171 13.96 -16.89 -10.13
CA ASP A 171 14.56 -15.64 -9.65
C ASP A 171 15.69 -15.96 -8.67
N THR A 172 16.42 -14.92 -8.28
CA THR A 172 17.51 -15.01 -7.30
C THR A 172 17.35 -13.92 -6.25
N SER A 173 17.34 -14.31 -4.97
CA SER A 173 17.27 -13.33 -3.88
C SER A 173 18.49 -12.41 -3.88
N THR A 174 18.29 -11.19 -3.39
CA THR A 174 19.35 -10.23 -3.14
C THR A 174 20.17 -10.68 -1.93
N ALA A 175 21.50 -10.72 -2.08
CA ALA A 175 22.40 -10.88 -0.94
C ALA A 175 22.31 -9.66 -0.02
N VAL A 176 22.20 -9.90 1.28
CA VAL A 176 22.28 -8.86 2.31
C VAL A 176 23.36 -9.25 3.31
N PRO A 177 24.64 -8.93 3.02
CA PRO A 177 25.77 -9.34 3.85
C PRO A 177 25.69 -8.86 5.29
N LEU A 178 25.08 -7.68 5.53
CA LEU A 178 24.85 -7.14 6.87
C LEU A 178 24.09 -8.12 7.79
N TYR A 179 23.27 -9.00 7.21
CA TYR A 179 22.48 -10.00 7.94
C TYR A 179 22.91 -11.44 7.65
N GLY A 180 24.07 -11.63 7.03
CA GLY A 180 24.54 -12.95 6.62
C GLY A 180 23.64 -13.63 5.59
N LEU A 181 22.75 -12.88 4.92
CA LEU A 181 21.88 -13.42 3.89
C LEU A 181 22.63 -13.45 2.58
N THR A 182 22.74 -14.64 1.99
CA THR A 182 23.35 -14.83 0.67
C THR A 182 22.29 -14.85 -0.41
N ALA A 183 22.69 -14.52 -1.64
CA ALA A 183 21.82 -14.66 -2.80
C ALA A 183 21.53 -16.15 -3.03
N GLN A 184 20.27 -16.52 -3.14
CA GLN A 184 19.82 -17.89 -3.34
C GLN A 184 18.86 -17.96 -4.53
N PRO A 185 19.04 -18.91 -5.46
CA PRO A 185 18.05 -19.16 -6.48
C PRO A 185 16.78 -19.68 -5.81
N VAL A 186 15.63 -19.11 -6.18
CA VAL A 186 14.33 -19.44 -5.58
C VAL A 186 13.33 -19.89 -6.64
N ASN A 187 12.25 -20.54 -6.20
CA ASN A 187 11.17 -20.97 -7.07
C ASN A 187 10.04 -19.94 -7.18
N PHE A 188 10.27 -18.67 -6.87
CA PHE A 188 9.26 -17.63 -6.98
C PHE A 188 9.81 -16.32 -7.54
N ARG A 189 8.91 -15.46 -8.02
CA ARG A 189 9.17 -14.07 -8.38
C ARG A 189 8.21 -13.16 -7.63
N ILE A 190 8.61 -11.92 -7.34
CA ILE A 190 7.73 -10.94 -6.72
C ILE A 190 7.42 -9.83 -7.72
N ARG A 191 6.18 -9.71 -8.17
CA ARG A 191 5.73 -8.58 -8.99
C ARG A 191 5.36 -7.40 -8.10
N ASN A 192 5.76 -6.21 -8.49
CA ASN A 192 5.28 -4.94 -7.98
C ASN A 192 4.09 -4.54 -8.86
N LEU A 193 2.88 -4.59 -8.32
CA LEU A 193 1.65 -4.30 -9.05
C LEU A 193 1.45 -2.79 -9.24
N THR A 194 2.03 -1.97 -8.38
CA THR A 194 1.95 -0.51 -8.45
C THR A 194 2.72 0.07 -9.64
N ASN A 195 3.88 -0.49 -10.01
CA ASN A 195 4.70 0.00 -11.13
C ASN A 195 4.93 -1.03 -12.26
N GLY A 196 4.39 -2.26 -12.12
CA GLY A 196 4.47 -3.32 -13.13
C GLY A 196 5.80 -4.07 -13.21
N GLY A 197 6.79 -3.74 -12.37
CA GLY A 197 8.12 -4.36 -12.34
C GLY A 197 8.22 -5.62 -11.47
N TYR A 198 9.43 -6.18 -11.38
CA TYR A 198 9.77 -7.21 -10.37
C TYR A 198 10.49 -6.56 -9.19
N ALA A 199 10.04 -6.86 -7.97
CA ALA A 199 10.61 -6.36 -6.74
C ALA A 199 11.90 -7.10 -6.37
N LYS A 200 12.84 -6.40 -5.74
CA LYS A 200 13.98 -7.03 -5.07
C LYS A 200 13.56 -7.57 -3.71
N PHE A 201 14.19 -8.65 -3.27
CA PHE A 201 13.86 -9.30 -2.01
C PHE A 201 15.05 -10.01 -1.40
N ALA A 202 15.09 -10.12 -0.08
CA ALA A 202 15.95 -11.05 0.64
C ALA A 202 15.18 -12.33 0.97
N TYR A 203 15.91 -13.43 1.15
CA TYR A 203 15.34 -14.74 1.42
C TYR A 203 16.15 -15.44 2.51
N SER A 204 15.45 -16.07 3.46
CA SER A 204 16.07 -16.85 4.52
C SER A 204 15.25 -18.09 4.83
N GLN A 205 15.94 -19.18 5.16
CA GLN A 205 15.34 -20.38 5.74
C GLN A 205 16.11 -20.75 7.00
N VAL A 206 15.39 -20.85 8.11
CA VAL A 206 15.97 -21.15 9.42
C VAL A 206 15.27 -22.35 10.02
N ILE A 207 16.06 -23.33 10.45
CA ILE A 207 15.57 -24.45 11.25
C ILE A 207 15.85 -24.13 12.72
N ASN A 208 14.80 -24.11 13.54
CA ASN A 208 14.91 -23.98 14.98
C ASN A 208 14.94 -25.36 15.64
N ASN A 209 16.16 -25.84 15.91
CA ASN A 209 16.42 -27.11 16.59
C ASN A 209 16.22 -27.06 18.11
N LEU A 210 15.90 -25.88 18.69
CA LEU A 210 15.64 -25.73 20.13
C LEU A 210 14.20 -26.08 20.51
N LEU A 211 13.30 -26.20 19.54
CA LEU A 211 11.91 -26.61 19.76
C LEU A 211 11.77 -28.14 19.59
N SER A 212 10.81 -28.73 20.30
CA SER A 212 10.44 -30.15 20.16
C SER A 212 8.95 -30.25 19.83
N PRO A 213 8.58 -30.64 18.58
CA PRO A 213 9.47 -30.95 17.47
C PRO A 213 10.19 -29.70 16.91
N PRO A 214 11.34 -29.86 16.23
CA PRO A 214 12.00 -28.77 15.52
C PRO A 214 11.09 -28.14 14.48
N THR A 215 11.26 -26.84 14.24
CA THR A 215 10.43 -26.09 13.28
C THR A 215 11.29 -25.46 12.20
N LYS A 216 10.71 -25.24 11.03
CA LYS A 216 11.32 -24.47 9.94
C LYS A 216 10.54 -23.18 9.73
N ASN A 217 11.29 -22.10 9.54
CA ASN A 217 10.77 -20.79 9.18
C ASN A 217 11.40 -20.35 7.85
N ILE A 218 10.56 -20.07 6.86
CA ILE A 218 10.96 -19.53 5.57
C ILE A 218 10.49 -18.08 5.52
N VAL A 219 11.42 -17.14 5.33
CA VAL A 219 11.14 -15.70 5.36
C VAL A 219 11.53 -15.06 4.03
N ILE A 220 10.60 -14.33 3.44
CA ILE A 220 10.78 -13.50 2.24
C ILE A 220 10.64 -12.04 2.70
N ILE A 221 11.63 -11.20 2.42
CA ILE A 221 11.64 -9.79 2.85
C ILE A 221 11.73 -8.91 1.61
N ILE A 222 10.76 -8.02 1.42
CA ILE A 222 10.74 -7.10 0.27
C ILE A 222 11.74 -5.96 0.49
N ILE A 223 12.50 -5.64 -0.55
CA ILE A 223 13.46 -4.54 -0.60
C ILE A 223 12.93 -3.51 -1.61
N PRO A 224 12.08 -2.57 -1.18
CA PRO A 224 11.47 -1.59 -2.09
C PRO A 224 12.47 -0.61 -2.69
N SER A 225 13.54 -0.27 -1.96
CA SER A 225 14.52 0.72 -2.41
C SER A 225 15.88 0.54 -1.74
N TYR A 226 16.86 1.33 -2.18
CA TYR A 226 18.20 1.40 -1.60
C TYR A 226 18.53 2.84 -1.24
N SER A 227 19.16 3.04 -0.08
CA SER A 227 19.85 4.27 0.27
C SER A 227 21.35 4.06 0.03
N GLY A 228 21.82 4.44 -1.16
CA GLY A 228 23.16 4.06 -1.63
C GLY A 228 23.28 2.55 -1.82
N SER A 229 24.17 1.90 -1.05
CA SER A 229 24.33 0.44 -1.03
C SER A 229 23.49 -0.25 0.05
N THR A 230 22.79 0.51 0.90
CA THR A 230 22.03 -0.03 2.03
C THR A 230 20.59 -0.34 1.59
N PRO A 231 20.10 -1.58 1.72
CA PRO A 231 18.71 -1.91 1.41
C PRO A 231 17.78 -1.26 2.45
N ASN A 232 16.71 -0.64 1.95
CA ASN A 232 15.57 -0.25 2.78
C ASN A 232 14.60 -1.43 2.80
N PHE A 233 14.16 -1.86 3.98
CA PHE A 233 13.26 -3.00 4.12
C PHE A 233 11.81 -2.57 4.25
N GLY A 234 10.97 -3.34 3.56
CA GLY A 234 9.53 -3.19 3.57
C GLY A 234 8.83 -4.23 4.43
N TRP A 235 7.90 -4.96 3.81
CA TRP A 235 7.16 -6.09 4.36
C TRP A 235 8.01 -7.34 4.36
N TYR A 236 7.66 -8.28 5.23
CA TYR A 236 8.07 -9.66 5.09
C TYR A 236 6.86 -10.59 5.09
N VAL A 237 7.06 -11.76 4.51
CA VAL A 237 6.16 -12.91 4.61
C VAL A 237 6.96 -14.06 5.20
N SER A 238 6.45 -14.67 6.25
CA SER A 238 7.07 -15.78 6.97
C SER A 238 6.14 -16.98 6.95
N PHE A 239 6.61 -18.10 6.40
CA PHE A 239 5.96 -19.40 6.44
C PHE A 239 6.58 -20.22 7.57
N LYS A 240 5.77 -20.74 8.47
CA LYS A 240 6.25 -21.51 9.63
C LYS A 240 5.62 -22.88 9.66
N GLY A 241 6.41 -23.90 9.95
CA GLY A 241 5.94 -25.28 9.97
C GLY A 241 6.98 -26.22 10.58
N ASP A 242 6.78 -27.51 10.37
CA ASP A 242 7.78 -28.51 10.71
C ASP A 242 9.01 -28.42 9.78
N THR A 243 10.00 -29.29 10.01
CA THR A 243 11.23 -29.33 9.20
C THR A 243 11.03 -29.73 7.75
N THR A 244 9.87 -30.28 7.40
CA THR A 244 9.52 -30.68 6.03
C THR A 244 8.90 -29.55 5.21
N LEU A 245 8.56 -28.41 5.85
CA LEU A 245 8.00 -27.25 5.18
C LEU A 245 8.82 -26.86 3.94
N GLN A 246 8.15 -26.80 2.80
CA GLN A 246 8.66 -26.25 1.55
C GLN A 246 7.78 -25.09 1.13
N LEU A 247 8.31 -24.21 0.27
CA LEU A 247 7.46 -23.24 -0.40
C LEU A 247 6.56 -23.94 -1.43
N PRO A 248 5.39 -23.36 -1.76
CA PRO A 248 4.50 -23.92 -2.77
C PRO A 248 5.18 -24.09 -4.14
N THR A 249 4.79 -25.13 -4.88
CA THR A 249 5.14 -25.36 -6.29
C THR A 249 3.84 -25.24 -7.14
N SER A 250 3.95 -24.86 -8.42
CA SER A 250 2.83 -24.24 -9.16
C SER A 250 1.46 -24.94 -9.10
N ASN A 251 0.40 -24.12 -8.95
CA ASN A 251 -1.02 -24.26 -9.36
C ASN A 251 -1.96 -23.47 -8.43
N SER A 252 -1.40 -22.72 -7.47
CA SER A 252 -2.11 -21.75 -6.65
C SER A 252 -1.14 -20.62 -6.31
N ALA A 253 -1.20 -19.53 -7.09
CA ALA A 253 -0.37 -18.36 -6.88
C ALA A 253 -0.91 -17.53 -5.69
N PRO A 254 -0.11 -17.24 -4.67
CA PRO A 254 -0.46 -16.26 -3.66
C PRO A 254 -0.13 -14.86 -4.17
N THR A 255 -1.16 -14.10 -4.47
CA THR A 255 -1.01 -12.67 -4.70
C THR A 255 -1.02 -11.98 -3.35
N LEU A 256 0.15 -11.62 -2.80
CA LEU A 256 0.20 -10.81 -1.59
C LEU A 256 -0.13 -9.35 -1.93
N ILE A 257 -1.39 -9.13 -2.32
CA ILE A 257 -1.99 -7.82 -2.44
C ILE A 257 -2.06 -7.26 -1.03
N ARG A 258 -1.99 -5.94 -0.94
CA ARG A 258 -2.41 -5.24 0.25
C ARG A 258 -3.86 -5.54 0.64
#